data_AF-A0A0J1JFE0-F1
#
_entry.id   AF-A0A0J1JFE0-F1
#
_cell.length_a   1.000
_cell.length_b   1.000
_cell.length_c   1.000
_cell.angle_alpha   90.00
_cell.angle_beta   90.00
_cell.angle_gamma   90.00
#
_symmetry.space_group_name_H-M   'P 1'
#
loop_
_entity.id
_entity.type
_entity.pdbx_description
1 polymer ?
#
loop_
_entity_poly.entity_id
_entity_poly.type
_entity_poly.pdbx_seq_one_letter_code
_entity_poly.pdbx_strand_id
1 'polypeptide(L)'
;MNALELTDKQLCIAYEGLVQGAVCLDEHLLQGVWVYVESAMLARNIARETYLRIEHLQSPQCYVRMSSLMPIDFFGTNDNPKNDSPCRDANFKPIVLKVCELIPHEDAYPEQRWHIQRVFTACEVASAIEALLVLLADTQQFPSCSVCEQRYPRSFLDSDRICEDCCYELLGGE
;
A
#
# COMPACT_ATOMS: atom_id res chain seq x y z
N MET A 1 -21.03 7.06 6.12
CA MET A 1 -19.60 7.24 6.45
C MET A 1 -19.02 8.10 5.36
N ASN A 2 -18.42 9.25 5.70
CA ASN A 2 -17.80 10.12 4.71
C ASN A 2 -16.52 9.44 4.22
N ALA A 3 -16.41 9.20 2.92
CA ALA A 3 -15.18 8.73 2.29
C ALA A 3 -14.02 9.68 2.64
N LEU A 4 -12.83 9.16 2.87
CA LEU A 4 -11.64 9.99 3.07
C LEU A 4 -11.28 10.56 1.70
N GLU A 5 -11.63 11.83 1.47
CA GLU A 5 -11.36 12.48 0.19
C GLU A 5 -9.86 12.81 0.09
N LEU A 6 -9.09 11.89 -0.50
CA LEU A 6 -7.69 12.12 -0.85
C LEU A 6 -7.58 13.37 -1.74
N THR A 7 -6.67 14.28 -1.41
CA THR A 7 -6.31 15.38 -2.31
C THR A 7 -5.54 14.86 -3.52
N ASP A 8 -5.52 15.60 -4.62
CA ASP A 8 -4.77 15.22 -5.83
C ASP A 8 -3.27 15.02 -5.53
N LYS A 9 -2.71 15.88 -4.68
CA LYS A 9 -1.33 15.75 -4.21
C LYS A 9 -1.09 14.43 -3.49
N GLN A 10 -1.97 14.05 -2.56
CA GLN A 10 -1.85 12.79 -1.85
C GLN A 10 -2.00 11.59 -2.78
N LEU A 11 -2.92 11.68 -3.74
CA LEU A 11 -3.12 10.62 -4.73
C LEU A 11 -1.88 10.44 -5.61
N CYS A 12 -1.24 11.51 -6.08
CA CYS A 12 0.03 11.43 -6.82
C CYS A 12 1.14 10.76 -6.00
N ILE A 13 1.33 11.20 -4.75
CA ILE A 13 2.37 10.64 -3.87
C ILE A 13 2.13 9.15 -3.60
N ALA A 14 0.88 8.77 -3.34
CA ALA A 14 0.51 7.38 -3.15
C ALA A 14 0.74 6.56 -4.43
N TYR A 15 0.39 7.12 -5.59
CA TYR A 15 0.56 6.50 -6.90
C TYR A 15 2.04 6.23 -7.21
N GLU A 16 2.92 7.19 -6.93
CA GLU A 16 4.37 7.01 -7.06
C GLU A 16 4.86 5.85 -6.18
N GLY A 17 4.43 5.79 -4.91
CA GLY A 17 4.77 4.68 -4.02
C GLY A 17 4.29 3.32 -4.53
N LEU A 18 3.09 3.27 -5.13
CA LEU A 18 2.57 2.05 -5.76
C LEU A 18 3.43 1.64 -6.97
N VAL A 19 3.78 2.57 -7.86
CA VAL A 19 4.62 2.30 -9.05
C VAL A 19 6.02 1.84 -8.64
N GLN A 20 6.57 2.38 -7.55
CA GLN A 20 7.88 1.98 -7.00
C GLN A 20 7.87 0.60 -6.34
N GLY A 21 6.72 -0.06 -6.22
CA GLY A 21 6.65 -1.40 -5.62
C GLY A 21 6.64 -1.38 -4.09
N ALA A 22 6.22 -0.29 -3.45
CA ALA A 22 6.14 -0.21 -1.99
C ALA A 22 5.12 -1.20 -1.38
N VAL A 23 4.26 -1.80 -2.21
CA VAL A 23 3.13 -2.61 -1.77
C VAL A 23 3.20 -4.03 -2.35
N CYS A 24 2.76 -5.00 -1.54
CA CYS A 24 2.37 -6.33 -2.00
C CYS A 24 0.92 -6.61 -1.60
N LEU A 25 0.07 -6.77 -2.61
CA LEU A 25 -1.33 -7.10 -2.47
C LEU A 25 -1.54 -8.59 -2.69
N ASP A 26 -2.44 -9.16 -1.90
CA ASP A 26 -2.99 -10.49 -2.17
C ASP A 26 -3.78 -10.52 -3.48
N GLU A 27 -3.86 -11.69 -4.11
CA GLU A 27 -4.54 -11.90 -5.40
C GLU A 27 -5.99 -11.42 -5.39
N HIS A 28 -6.68 -11.58 -4.26
CA HIS A 28 -8.09 -11.19 -4.13
C HIS A 28 -8.32 -9.68 -4.11
N LEU A 29 -7.28 -8.87 -3.93
CA LEU A 29 -7.38 -7.41 -3.85
C LEU A 29 -6.85 -6.70 -5.10
N LEU A 30 -6.05 -7.42 -5.88
CA LEU A 30 -5.12 -6.82 -6.81
C LEU A 30 -5.79 -6.07 -7.95
N GLN A 31 -6.72 -6.73 -8.64
CA GLN A 31 -7.45 -6.12 -9.76
C GLN A 31 -8.33 -4.96 -9.27
N GLY A 32 -9.00 -5.11 -8.14
CA GLY A 32 -9.89 -4.08 -7.61
C GLY A 32 -9.15 -2.83 -7.15
N VAL A 33 -8.02 -2.98 -6.47
CA VAL A 33 -7.14 -1.86 -6.08
C VAL A 33 -6.62 -1.16 -7.33
N TRP A 34 -6.13 -1.90 -8.31
CA TRP A 34 -5.63 -1.34 -9.55
C TRP A 34 -6.70 -0.51 -10.29
N VAL A 35 -7.90 -1.07 -10.51
CA VAL A 35 -9.01 -0.37 -11.16
C VAL A 35 -9.42 0.86 -10.37
N TYR A 36 -9.51 0.77 -9.04
CA TYR A 36 -9.89 1.90 -8.18
C TYR A 36 -8.92 3.07 -8.35
N VAL A 37 -7.61 2.80 -8.24
CA VAL A 37 -6.57 3.84 -8.31
C VAL A 37 -6.48 4.44 -9.71
N GLU A 38 -6.46 3.60 -10.74
CA GLU A 38 -6.41 4.07 -12.13
C GLU A 38 -7.64 4.91 -12.51
N SER A 39 -8.82 4.50 -12.06
CA SER A 39 -10.07 5.25 -12.26
C SER A 39 -10.05 6.59 -11.51
N ALA A 40 -9.51 6.63 -10.29
CA ALA A 40 -9.37 7.87 -9.52
C ALA A 40 -8.44 8.87 -10.22
N MET A 41 -7.31 8.41 -10.75
CA MET A 41 -6.38 9.24 -11.52
C MET A 41 -7.02 9.78 -12.81
N LEU A 42 -7.78 8.94 -13.54
CA LEU A 42 -8.49 9.33 -14.75
C LEU A 42 -9.59 10.36 -14.47
N ALA A 43 -10.42 10.09 -13.46
CA ALA A 43 -11.56 10.95 -13.11
C ALA A 43 -11.14 12.37 -12.73
N ARG A 44 -9.93 12.52 -12.17
CA ARG A 44 -9.35 13.80 -11.75
C ARG A 44 -8.42 14.43 -12.81
N ASN A 45 -8.29 13.80 -13.98
CA ASN A 45 -7.43 14.25 -15.07
C ASN A 45 -5.96 14.47 -14.64
N ILE A 46 -5.44 13.60 -13.77
CA ILE A 46 -4.07 13.68 -13.28
C ILE A 46 -3.13 13.02 -14.30
N ALA A 47 -2.15 13.78 -14.78
CA ALA A 47 -1.12 13.29 -15.68
C ALA A 47 -0.18 12.31 -14.98
N ARG A 48 0.28 11.28 -15.71
CA ARG A 48 1.12 10.21 -15.19
C ARG A 48 2.26 9.94 -16.16
N GLU A 49 3.47 9.85 -15.64
CA GLU A 49 4.65 9.48 -16.44
C GLU A 49 4.68 7.98 -16.72
N THR A 50 4.27 7.18 -15.73
CA THR A 50 4.23 5.71 -15.82
C THR A 50 2.86 5.21 -15.38
N TYR A 51 2.31 4.23 -16.10
CA TYR A 51 1.07 3.57 -15.70
C TYR A 51 1.32 2.53 -14.59
N LEU A 52 0.39 2.45 -13.64
CA LEU A 52 0.37 1.43 -12.62
C LEU A 52 0.05 0.09 -13.29
N ARG A 53 0.89 -0.90 -13.04
CA ARG A 53 0.71 -2.26 -13.53
C ARG A 53 0.54 -3.21 -12.36
N ILE A 54 -0.01 -4.38 -12.65
CA ILE A 54 -0.25 -5.43 -11.66
C ILE A 54 1.05 -5.83 -10.97
N GLU A 55 2.17 -5.89 -11.71
CA GLU A 55 3.46 -6.32 -11.17
C GLU A 55 4.00 -5.35 -10.10
N HIS A 56 3.68 -4.06 -10.21
CA HIS A 56 4.06 -3.07 -9.20
C HIS A 56 3.34 -3.32 -7.86
N LEU A 57 2.19 -4.01 -7.88
CA LEU A 57 1.39 -4.30 -6.70
C LEU A 57 1.70 -5.66 -6.06
N GLN A 58 2.68 -6.41 -6.58
CA GLN A 58 3.10 -7.72 -6.05
C GLN A 58 4.58 -7.76 -5.69
N SER A 59 5.18 -6.61 -5.38
CA SER A 59 6.60 -6.53 -5.12
C SER A 59 7.01 -7.45 -3.95
N PRO A 60 7.97 -8.38 -4.14
CA PRO A 60 8.47 -9.21 -3.05
C PRO A 60 9.23 -8.38 -2.00
N GLN A 61 9.85 -7.27 -2.44
CA GLN A 61 10.56 -6.30 -1.60
C GLN A 61 9.64 -5.12 -1.27
N CYS A 62 8.46 -5.43 -0.71
CA CYS A 62 7.48 -4.43 -0.31
C CYS A 62 7.64 -4.03 1.16
N TYR A 63 7.08 -2.87 1.49
CA TYR A 63 6.99 -2.36 2.85
C TYR A 63 5.57 -2.32 3.39
N VAL A 64 4.57 -2.38 2.52
CA VAL A 64 3.17 -2.43 2.89
C VAL A 64 2.56 -3.70 2.33
N ARG A 65 1.78 -4.41 3.14
CA ARG A 65 1.01 -5.58 2.71
C ARG A 65 -0.46 -5.35 2.95
N MET A 66 -1.28 -5.64 1.95
CA MET A 66 -2.73 -5.68 2.12
C MET A 66 -3.23 -7.03 1.65
N SER A 67 -3.82 -7.80 2.56
CA SER A 67 -4.25 -9.18 2.30
C SER A 67 -5.72 -9.39 2.63
N SER A 68 -6.42 -10.12 1.77
CA SER A 68 -7.75 -10.66 2.05
C SER A 68 -7.68 -12.18 1.97
N LEU A 69 -8.23 -12.88 2.97
CA LEU A 69 -8.23 -14.35 2.98
C LEU A 69 -9.41 -14.94 2.18
N MET A 70 -10.29 -14.08 1.64
CA MET A 70 -11.45 -14.46 0.84
C MET A 70 -11.51 -13.60 -0.44
N PRO A 71 -12.02 -14.15 -1.55
CA PRO A 71 -12.32 -13.38 -2.76
C PRO A 71 -13.27 -12.21 -2.47
N ILE A 72 -13.04 -11.09 -3.14
CA ILE A 72 -13.84 -9.87 -3.03
C ILE A 72 -14.53 -9.61 -4.36
N ASP A 73 -15.86 -9.44 -4.33
CA ASP A 73 -16.64 -9.02 -5.48
C ASP A 73 -16.65 -7.49 -5.58
N PHE A 74 -15.71 -6.95 -6.34
CA PHE A 74 -15.59 -5.50 -6.56
C PHE A 74 -16.69 -4.92 -7.47
N PHE A 75 -17.34 -5.77 -8.27
CA PHE A 75 -18.25 -5.33 -9.34
C PHE A 75 -19.72 -5.63 -9.03
N GLY A 76 -20.00 -6.25 -7.87
CA GLY A 76 -21.36 -6.64 -7.48
C GLY A 76 -21.98 -7.68 -8.40
N THR A 77 -21.15 -8.55 -8.98
CA THR A 77 -21.57 -9.58 -9.96
C THR A 77 -22.28 -10.78 -9.33
N ASN A 78 -22.27 -10.92 -7.99
CA ASN A 78 -23.07 -11.91 -7.29
C ASN A 78 -24.55 -11.50 -7.21
N ASP A 79 -25.24 -11.59 -8.34
CA ASP A 79 -26.71 -11.54 -8.48
C ASP A 79 -27.39 -12.82 -7.96
N ASN A 80 -27.03 -13.31 -6.78
CA ASN A 80 -27.73 -14.45 -6.19
C ASN A 80 -28.79 -13.91 -5.21
N PRO A 81 -30.09 -13.83 -5.60
CA PRO A 81 -31.16 -13.24 -4.78
C PRO A 81 -31.51 -14.05 -3.50
N LYS A 82 -30.70 -15.08 -3.17
CA LYS A 82 -30.72 -15.80 -1.89
C LYS A 82 -29.53 -15.48 -0.98
N ASN A 83 -28.58 -14.67 -1.45
CA ASN A 83 -27.41 -14.19 -0.71
C ASN A 83 -27.59 -12.72 -0.30
N ASP A 84 -28.76 -12.38 0.25
CA ASP A 84 -29.09 -11.07 0.85
C ASP A 84 -28.26 -10.73 2.11
N SER A 85 -27.09 -11.34 2.27
CA SER A 85 -26.09 -10.86 3.21
C SER A 85 -24.72 -10.82 2.55
N PRO A 86 -24.34 -9.69 1.91
CA PRO A 86 -22.94 -9.37 1.88
C PRO A 86 -22.52 -9.27 3.36
N CYS A 87 -21.49 -10.00 3.78
CA CYS A 87 -20.84 -9.76 5.08
C CYS A 87 -21.58 -10.24 6.37
N ARG A 88 -22.47 -11.26 6.36
CA ARG A 88 -22.90 -11.94 7.63
C ARG A 88 -22.32 -13.33 7.85
N ASP A 89 -21.29 -13.71 7.08
CA ASP A 89 -20.58 -14.94 7.40
C ASP A 89 -19.71 -14.67 8.64
N ALA A 90 -20.05 -15.28 9.78
CA ALA A 90 -19.27 -15.17 11.02
C ALA A 90 -17.82 -15.68 10.86
N ASN A 91 -17.53 -16.30 9.72
CA ASN A 91 -16.22 -16.81 9.32
C ASN A 91 -15.46 -15.89 8.34
N PHE A 92 -16.00 -14.72 7.99
CA PHE A 92 -15.28 -13.79 7.12
C PHE A 92 -13.97 -13.35 7.79
N LYS A 93 -12.87 -13.62 7.11
CA LYS A 93 -11.54 -13.20 7.54
C LYS A 93 -11.27 -11.80 6.97
N PRO A 94 -10.89 -10.84 7.82
CA PRO A 94 -10.85 -9.44 7.44
C PRO A 94 -9.75 -9.12 6.43
N ILE A 95 -9.89 -7.99 5.75
CA ILE A 95 -8.81 -7.37 4.98
C ILE A 95 -7.84 -6.75 5.99
N VAL A 96 -6.56 -7.12 5.91
CA VAL A 96 -5.53 -6.67 6.86
C VAL A 96 -4.51 -5.84 6.12
N LEU A 97 -4.30 -4.60 6.58
CA LEU A 97 -3.23 -3.72 6.14
C LEU A 97 -2.08 -3.77 7.14
N LYS A 98 -0.88 -4.09 6.67
CA LYS A 98 0.33 -4.20 7.47
C LYS A 98 1.44 -3.33 6.92
N VAL A 99 2.29 -2.83 7.81
CA VAL A 99 3.50 -2.06 7.47
C VAL A 99 4.72 -2.78 8.04
N CYS A 100 5.79 -2.84 7.26
CA CYS A 100 7.08 -3.31 7.70
C CYS A 100 7.84 -2.16 8.35
N GLU A 101 8.42 -2.41 9.50
CA GLU A 101 9.31 -1.49 10.19
C GLU A 101 10.64 -2.18 10.46
N LEU A 102 11.71 -1.41 10.40
CA LEU A 102 13.03 -1.85 10.79
C LEU A 102 13.27 -1.50 12.26
N ILE A 103 13.45 -2.53 13.10
CA ILE A 103 13.66 -2.38 14.53
C ILE A 103 15.16 -2.47 14.81
N PRO A 104 15.82 -1.39 15.26
CA PRO A 104 17.24 -1.41 15.57
C PRO A 104 17.51 -2.24 16.82
N HIS A 105 18.64 -2.95 16.83
CA HIS A 105 19.16 -3.67 17.97
C HIS A 105 20.57 -3.16 18.29
N GLU A 106 20.90 -2.98 19.57
CA GLU A 106 22.19 -2.38 19.98
C GLU A 106 23.41 -3.24 19.56
N ASP A 107 23.27 -4.57 19.58
CA ASP A 107 24.36 -5.53 19.32
C ASP A 107 24.09 -6.46 18.13
N ALA A 108 23.11 -6.13 17.27
CA ALA A 108 22.71 -7.01 16.16
C ALA A 108 22.21 -6.22 14.95
N TYR A 109 22.16 -6.91 13.81
CA TYR A 109 21.51 -6.36 12.62
C TYR A 109 20.03 -6.02 12.92
N PRO A 110 19.51 -4.93 12.36
CA PRO A 110 18.12 -4.54 12.56
C PRO A 110 17.16 -5.64 12.08
N GLU A 111 16.08 -5.86 12.83
CA GLU A 111 15.06 -6.85 12.50
C GLU A 111 13.91 -6.20 11.73
N GLN A 112 13.47 -6.83 10.64
CA GLN A 112 12.23 -6.43 9.97
C GLN A 112 11.01 -7.00 10.69
N ARG A 113 10.07 -6.14 11.10
CA ARG A 113 8.84 -6.54 11.79
C ARG A 113 7.61 -6.01 11.07
N TRP A 114 6.63 -6.89 10.89
CA TRP A 114 5.33 -6.53 10.29
C TRP A 114 4.32 -6.17 11.36
N HIS A 115 3.81 -4.94 11.31
CA HIS A 115 2.80 -4.41 12.22
C HIS A 115 1.45 -4.31 11.52
N ILE A 116 0.38 -4.70 12.21
CA ILE A 116 -0.98 -4.51 11.70
C ILE A 116 -1.35 -3.05 11.90
N GLN A 117 -1.52 -2.33 10.79
CA GLN A 117 -1.93 -0.93 10.80
C GLN A 117 -3.44 -0.83 10.99
N ARG A 118 -4.21 -1.59 10.19
CA ARG A 118 -5.68 -1.60 10.22
C ARG A 118 -6.25 -2.93 9.75
N VAL A 119 -7.49 -3.19 10.16
CA VAL A 119 -8.28 -4.36 9.83
C VAL A 119 -9.65 -3.88 9.35
N PHE A 120 -10.11 -4.39 8.22
CA PHE A 120 -11.36 -3.99 7.57
C PHE A 120 -12.23 -5.20 7.27
N THR A 121 -13.54 -5.00 7.26
CA THR A 121 -14.50 -6.00 6.79
C THR A 121 -14.59 -6.01 5.26
N ALA A 122 -15.21 -7.05 4.68
CA ALA A 122 -15.41 -7.14 3.22
C ALA A 122 -16.22 -5.96 2.66
N CYS A 123 -17.12 -5.41 3.47
CA CYS A 123 -17.96 -4.28 3.09
C CYS A 123 -17.19 -2.94 3.12
N GLU A 124 -15.95 -2.93 3.62
CA GLU A 124 -15.10 -1.74 3.79
C GLU A 124 -13.91 -1.73 2.82
N VAL A 125 -14.00 -2.47 1.72
CA VAL A 125 -12.92 -2.57 0.72
C VAL A 125 -12.47 -1.21 0.22
N ALA A 126 -13.39 -0.32 -0.17
CA ALA A 126 -13.03 1.03 -0.61
C ALA A 126 -12.27 1.80 0.49
N SER A 127 -12.74 1.71 1.73
CA SER A 127 -12.06 2.30 2.89
C SER A 127 -10.67 1.71 3.14
N ALA A 128 -10.48 0.41 2.86
CA ALA A 128 -9.18 -0.25 2.95
C ALA A 128 -8.19 0.27 1.89
N ILE A 129 -8.67 0.47 0.65
CA ILE A 129 -7.89 1.07 -0.44
C ILE A 129 -7.53 2.52 -0.10
N GLU A 130 -8.49 3.32 0.35
CA GLU A 130 -8.25 4.70 0.78
C GLU A 130 -7.23 4.77 1.92
N ALA A 131 -7.33 3.88 2.91
CA ALA A 131 -6.37 3.82 4.01
C ALA A 131 -4.95 3.46 3.54
N LEU A 132 -4.83 2.54 2.56
CA LEU A 132 -3.56 2.24 1.91
C LEU A 132 -2.98 3.49 1.22
N LEU A 133 -3.79 4.21 0.44
CA LEU A 133 -3.35 5.42 -0.26
C LEU A 133 -2.97 6.54 0.71
N VAL A 134 -3.74 6.75 1.77
CA VAL A 134 -3.43 7.73 2.82
C VAL A 134 -2.11 7.40 3.52
N LEU A 135 -1.88 6.12 3.82
CA LEU A 135 -0.63 5.67 4.42
C LEU A 135 0.57 5.96 3.50
N LEU A 136 0.48 5.61 2.21
CA LEU A 136 1.56 5.87 1.25
C LEU A 136 1.79 7.36 1.00
N ALA A 137 0.74 8.18 1.12
CA ALA A 137 0.81 9.63 1.00
C ALA A 137 1.36 10.33 2.25
N ASP A 138 1.45 9.64 3.39
CA ASP A 138 2.00 10.21 4.62
C ASP A 138 3.52 10.34 4.49
N THR A 139 3.99 11.55 4.18
CA THR A 139 5.42 11.85 4.02
C THR A 139 6.25 11.74 5.31
N GLN A 140 5.61 11.65 6.48
CA GLN A 140 6.31 11.41 7.74
C GLN A 140 6.55 9.92 7.98
N GLN A 141 5.54 9.09 7.68
CA GLN A 141 5.66 7.63 7.79
C GLN A 141 6.40 7.00 6.61
N PHE A 142 6.15 7.51 5.40
CA PHE A 142 6.76 7.10 4.14
C PHE A 142 7.49 8.29 3.48
N PRO A 143 8.61 8.77 4.02
CA PRO A 143 9.46 9.74 3.31
C PRO A 143 10.10 9.16 2.05
N SER A 144 10.51 10.03 1.13
CA SER A 144 11.40 9.66 0.03
C SER A 144 12.86 9.72 0.47
N CYS A 145 13.67 8.81 -0.07
CA CYS A 145 15.13 8.88 0.01
C CYS A 145 15.62 10.16 -0.65
N SER A 146 16.56 10.87 -0.02
CA SER A 146 17.11 12.13 -0.54
C SER A 146 18.04 11.95 -1.76
N VAL A 147 18.39 10.71 -2.10
CA VAL A 147 19.29 10.36 -3.21
C VAL A 147 18.53 9.71 -4.37
N CYS A 148 17.87 8.57 -4.14
CA CYS A 148 17.18 7.83 -5.20
C CYS A 148 15.69 8.17 -5.34
N GLU A 149 15.16 9.07 -4.49
CA GLU A 149 13.76 9.50 -4.48
C GLU A 149 12.71 8.40 -4.24
N GLN A 150 13.14 7.15 -4.07
CA GLN A 150 12.27 6.03 -3.71
C GLN A 150 11.68 6.21 -2.31
N ARG A 151 10.45 5.73 -2.12
CA ARG A 151 9.68 5.87 -0.88
C ARG A 151 9.86 4.67 0.02
N TYR A 152 10.20 4.92 1.28
CA TYR A 152 10.46 3.90 2.29
C TYR A 152 9.73 4.24 3.58
N PRO A 153 9.36 3.26 4.43
CA PRO A 153 9.00 3.55 5.80
C PRO A 153 10.15 4.29 6.48
N ARG A 154 9.84 5.25 7.36
CA ARG A 154 10.83 6.11 8.01
C ARG A 154 11.97 5.35 8.68
N SER A 155 11.69 4.17 9.23
CA SER A 155 12.65 3.30 9.91
C SER A 155 13.71 2.67 9.00
N PHE A 156 13.50 2.66 7.69
CA PHE A 156 14.48 2.19 6.70
C PHE A 156 15.40 3.32 6.18
N LEU A 157 15.23 4.54 6.70
CA LEU A 157 16.07 5.68 6.35
C LEU A 157 16.82 6.20 7.57
N ASP A 158 18.03 6.67 7.35
CA ASP A 158 18.85 7.31 8.39
C ASP A 158 18.35 8.73 8.76
N SER A 159 19.13 9.46 9.57
CA SER A 159 18.81 10.83 9.96
C SER A 159 18.68 11.80 8.79
N ASP A 160 19.43 11.58 7.71
CA ASP A 160 19.50 12.43 6.52
C ASP A 160 18.53 11.99 5.41
N ARG A 161 17.69 11.00 5.72
CA ARG A 161 16.71 10.37 4.82
C ARG A 161 17.38 9.64 3.66
N ILE A 162 18.49 8.96 3.90
CA ILE A 162 19.18 8.13 2.91
C ILE A 162 18.85 6.66 3.21
N CYS A 163 18.52 5.89 2.17
CA CYS A 163 18.27 4.45 2.31
C CYS A 163 19.60 3.67 2.38
N GLU A 164 19.54 2.45 2.89
CA GLU A 164 20.73 1.59 3.07
C GLU A 164 21.52 1.39 1.78
N ASP A 165 20.84 1.13 0.66
CA ASP A 165 21.47 0.93 -0.65
C ASP A 165 22.26 2.17 -1.10
N CYS A 166 21.63 3.35 -1.04
CA CYS A 166 22.31 4.61 -1.38
C CYS A 166 23.44 4.96 -0.40
N CYS A 167 23.29 4.64 0.88
CA CYS A 167 24.37 4.79 1.85
C CYS A 167 25.57 3.93 1.48
N TYR A 168 25.35 2.67 1.08
CA TYR A 168 26.42 1.76 0.67
C TYR A 168 27.15 2.25 -0.59
N GLU A 169 26.41 2.71 -1.61
CA GLU A 169 26.99 3.29 -2.83
C GLU A 169 27.82 4.56 -2.55
N LEU A 170 27.31 5.46 -1.71
CA LEU A 170 28.01 6.71 -1.34
C LEU A 170 29.31 6.45 -0.57
N LEU A 171 29.40 5.35 0.16
CA LEU A 171 30.60 4.94 0.89
C LEU A 171 31.63 4.21 0.02
N GLY A 172 31.37 4.08 -1.29
CA GLY A 172 32.29 3.48 -2.26
C GLY A 172 32.20 1.95 -2.32
N GLY A 173 31.00 1.39 -2.14
CA GLY A 173 30.74 -0.02 -2.43
C GLY A 173 31.15 -0.38 -3.86
N GLU A 174 32.07 -1.35 -4.00
CA GLU A 174 32.57 -1.89 -5.28
C GLU A 174 31.53 -2.73 -6.02
#